data_AF-A0AB38VN42-F1
#
_entry.id   AF-A0AB38VN42-F1
#
_cell.length_a   1.000
_cell.length_b   1.000
_cell.length_c   1.000
_cell.angle_alpha   90.00
_cell.angle_beta   90.00
_cell.angle_gamma   90.00
#
_symmetry.space_group_name_H-M   'P 1'
#
loop_
_entity.id
_entity.type
_entity.pdbx_description
1 polymer ?
#
loop_
_entity_poly.entity_id
_entity_poly.type
_entity_poly.pdbx_seq_one_letter_code
_entity_poly.pdbx_strand_id
1 'polypeptide(L)'
;MDKELLLVEVKIFKGIAKNDASQDELIKLAIDESIDRILAKLNEYSDEELLEIPRRLTFIARDVAIKRYNRLNSEGAKADSEEGRSFSWEDYLTEYDSILRNVAYGKRCRGKGVARFI
;
A
#
# COMPACT_ATOMS: atom_id res chain seq x y z
N MET A 1 -5.21 8.62 -8.40
CA MET A 1 -6.03 7.85 -7.41
C MET A 1 -6.78 8.82 -6.52
N ASP A 2 -7.99 8.48 -6.05
CA ASP A 2 -8.79 9.40 -5.22
C ASP A 2 -8.45 9.23 -3.73
N LYS A 3 -7.72 10.20 -3.16
CA LYS A 3 -7.27 10.19 -1.76
C LYS A 3 -8.41 10.46 -0.78
N GLU A 4 -9.40 11.28 -1.17
CA GLU A 4 -10.57 11.58 -0.35
C GLU A 4 -11.44 10.34 -0.17
N LEU A 5 -11.60 9.56 -1.25
CA LEU A 5 -12.27 8.27 -1.17
C LEU A 5 -11.53 7.30 -0.25
N LEU A 6 -10.20 7.22 -0.35
CA LEU A 6 -9.39 6.37 0.53
C LEU A 6 -9.52 6.78 2.01
N LEU A 7 -9.54 8.07 2.32
CA LEU A 7 -9.76 8.56 3.68
C LEU A 7 -11.10 8.05 4.23
N VAL A 8 -12.18 8.19 3.45
CA VAL A 8 -13.51 7.70 3.83
C VAL A 8 -13.50 6.18 4.03
N GLU A 9 -12.88 5.42 3.13
CA GLU A 9 -12.79 3.97 3.24
C GLU A 9 -12.02 3.56 4.51
N VAL A 10 -10.85 4.16 4.78
CA VAL A 10 -10.07 3.85 5.98
C VAL A 10 -10.86 4.15 7.26
N LYS A 11 -11.59 5.28 7.32
CA LYS A 11 -12.48 5.57 8.44
C LYS A 11 -13.53 4.47 8.66
N ILE A 12 -14.17 4.01 7.57
CA ILE A 12 -15.16 2.92 7.62
C ILE A 12 -14.52 1.64 8.18
N PHE A 13 -13.35 1.24 7.66
CA PHE A 13 -12.64 0.06 8.16
C PHE A 13 -12.21 0.17 9.63
N LYS A 14 -11.97 1.38 10.12
CA LYS A 14 -11.59 1.65 11.50
C LYS A 14 -12.78 1.86 12.44
N GLY A 15 -14.01 1.91 11.93
CA GLY A 15 -15.19 2.22 12.73
C GLY A 15 -15.25 3.67 13.20
N ILE A 16 -14.53 4.58 12.52
CA ILE A 16 -14.51 6.02 12.83
C ILE A 16 -15.71 6.66 12.13
N ALA A 17 -16.49 7.47 12.86
CA ALA A 17 -17.63 8.15 12.28
C ALA A 17 -17.19 9.11 11.15
N LYS A 18 -17.97 9.20 10.07
CA LYS A 18 -17.60 10.02 8.89
C LYS A 18 -17.32 11.49 9.24
N ASN A 19 -18.07 12.03 10.21
CA ASN A 19 -17.99 13.41 10.66
C ASN A 19 -16.90 13.62 11.73
N ASP A 20 -16.31 12.55 12.25
CA ASP A 20 -15.17 12.64 13.16
C ASP A 20 -13.93 12.97 12.35
N ALA A 21 -13.32 14.11 12.66
CA ALA A 21 -12.13 14.63 12.01
C ALA A 21 -10.87 14.50 12.88
N SER A 22 -10.98 13.95 14.09
CA SER A 22 -9.89 13.92 15.09
C SER A 22 -8.68 13.12 14.64
N GLN A 23 -8.88 12.16 13.75
CA GLN A 23 -7.83 11.25 13.24
C GLN A 23 -7.51 11.50 11.76
N ASP A 24 -8.08 12.51 11.13
CA ASP A 24 -8.00 12.70 9.68
C ASP A 24 -6.57 12.99 9.22
N GLU A 25 -5.83 13.79 9.98
CA GLU A 25 -4.44 14.09 9.69
C GLU A 25 -3.57 12.83 9.78
N LEU A 26 -3.77 12.00 10.81
CA LEU A 26 -3.03 10.74 10.97
C LEU A 26 -3.35 9.76 9.84
N ILE A 27 -4.63 9.66 9.45
CA ILE A 27 -5.06 8.79 8.35
C ILE A 27 -4.50 9.28 7.01
N LYS A 28 -4.53 10.60 6.76
CA LYS A 28 -3.95 11.20 5.55
C LYS A 28 -2.45 10.93 5.45
N LEU A 29 -1.72 11.11 6.55
CA LEU A 29 -0.29 10.79 6.61
C LEU A 29 -0.05 9.30 6.33
N ALA A 30 -0.84 8.41 6.94
CA ALA A 30 -0.73 6.99 6.69
C ALA A 30 -1.01 6.61 5.22
N ILE A 31 -1.97 7.28 4.57
CA ILE A 31 -2.29 7.09 3.15
C ILE A 31 -1.14 7.58 2.28
N ASP A 32 -0.66 8.80 2.49
CA ASP A 32 0.39 9.41 1.67
C ASP A 32 1.69 8.58 1.72
N GLU A 33 2.14 8.21 2.92
CA GLU A 33 3.34 7.39 3.05
C GLU A 33 3.16 5.97 2.48
N SER A 34 1.94 5.43 2.51
CA SER A 34 1.65 4.14 1.88
C SER A 34 1.71 4.24 0.36
N ILE A 35 1.23 5.34 -0.21
CA ILE A 35 1.29 5.60 -1.65
C ILE A 35 2.75 5.72 -2.10
N ASP A 36 3.54 6.56 -1.44
CA ASP A 36 4.94 6.79 -1.80
C ASP A 36 5.75 5.50 -1.79
N ARG A 37 5.50 4.62 -0.81
CA ARG A 37 6.18 3.33 -0.70
C ARG A 37 5.74 2.32 -1.75
N ILE A 38 4.45 2.25 -2.06
CA ILE A 38 3.97 1.38 -3.13
C ILE A 38 4.54 1.86 -4.47
N LEU A 39 4.61 3.17 -4.70
CA LEU A 39 5.26 3.75 -5.88
C LEU A 39 6.74 3.38 -5.95
N ALA A 40 7.49 3.61 -4.88
CA ALA A 40 8.90 3.21 -4.80
C ALA A 40 9.07 1.72 -5.12
N LYS A 41 8.21 0.86 -4.55
CA LYS A 41 8.25 -0.58 -4.77
C LYS A 41 7.89 -0.99 -6.20
N LEU A 42 6.93 -0.31 -6.83
CA LEU A 42 6.60 -0.53 -8.24
C LEU A 42 7.76 -0.10 -9.15
N ASN A 43 8.43 1.01 -8.82
CA ASN A 43 9.58 1.53 -9.57
C ASN A 43 10.83 0.66 -9.41
N GLU A 44 10.98 -0.11 -8.32
CA GLU A 44 12.02 -1.15 -8.21
C GLU A 44 11.86 -2.27 -9.27
N TYR A 45 10.64 -2.51 -9.73
CA TYR A 45 10.31 -3.60 -10.67
C TYR A 45 10.06 -3.13 -12.09
N SER A 46 9.88 -1.83 -12.31
CA SER A 46 9.60 -1.26 -13.61
C SER A 46 10.86 -0.68 -14.22
N ASP A 47 10.97 -0.79 -15.55
CA ASP A 47 12.07 -0.14 -16.30
C ASP A 47 11.80 1.37 -16.47
N GLU A 48 10.56 1.82 -16.24
CA GLU A 48 10.11 3.21 -16.35
C GLU A 48 9.62 3.73 -15.00
N GLU A 49 9.82 5.03 -14.74
CA GLU A 49 9.35 5.66 -13.51
C GLU A 49 7.83 5.85 -13.55
N LEU A 50 7.12 5.12 -12.69
CA LEU A 50 5.69 5.29 -12.45
C LEU A 50 5.46 6.43 -11.47
N LEU A 51 4.71 7.43 -11.91
CA LEU A 51 4.32 8.59 -11.11
C LEU A 51 3.02 8.38 -10.34
N GLU A 52 2.21 7.39 -10.75
CA GLU A 52 0.92 7.10 -10.12
C GLU A 52 0.66 5.60 -9.96
N ILE A 53 0.00 5.24 -8.85
CA ILE A 53 -0.45 3.87 -8.60
C ILE A 53 -1.64 3.55 -9.51
N PRO A 54 -1.59 2.47 -10.31
CA PRO A 54 -2.73 2.02 -11.09
C PRO A 54 -3.98 1.76 -10.24
N ARG A 55 -5.17 2.16 -10.71
CA ARG A 55 -6.45 2.01 -9.98
C ARG A 55 -6.73 0.59 -9.47
N ARG A 56 -6.26 -0.44 -10.16
CA ARG A 56 -6.40 -1.84 -9.73
C ARG A 56 -5.66 -2.17 -8.43
N LEU A 57 -4.70 -1.35 -8.01
CA LEU A 57 -3.93 -1.50 -6.78
C LEU A 57 -4.43 -0.60 -5.65
N THR A 58 -5.54 0.13 -5.84
CA THR A 58 -6.11 0.99 -4.80
C THR A 58 -6.44 0.22 -3.51
N PHE A 59 -6.84 -1.05 -3.62
CA PHE A 59 -7.08 -1.90 -2.44
C PHE A 59 -5.80 -2.13 -1.61
N ILE A 60 -4.63 -2.25 -2.27
CA ILE A 60 -3.34 -2.41 -1.60
C ILE A 60 -2.99 -1.14 -0.84
N ALA A 61 -3.16 0.03 -1.49
CA ALA A 61 -2.92 1.32 -0.86
C ALA A 61 -3.79 1.50 0.40
N ARG A 62 -5.07 1.10 0.33
CA ARG A 62 -5.97 1.10 1.48
C ARG A 62 -5.51 0.16 2.60
N ASP A 63 -5.20 -1.09 2.29
CA ASP A 63 -4.85 -2.09 3.31
C ASP A 63 -3.56 -1.70 4.03
N VAL A 64 -2.54 -1.25 3.28
CA VAL A 64 -1.27 -0.77 3.83
C VAL A 64 -1.50 0.48 4.68
N ALA A 65 -2.34 1.42 4.24
CA ALA A 65 -2.70 2.61 5.01
C ALA A 65 -3.38 2.25 6.33
N ILE A 66 -4.27 1.24 6.36
CA ILE A 66 -4.91 0.76 7.60
C ILE A 66 -3.87 0.17 8.56
N LYS A 67 -2.96 -0.69 8.06
CA LYS A 67 -1.90 -1.29 8.88
C LYS A 67 -0.98 -0.21 9.46
N ARG A 68 -0.64 0.80 8.66
CA ARG A 68 0.19 1.93 9.07
C ARG A 68 -0.51 2.83 10.08
N TYR A 69 -1.76 3.17 9.84
CA TYR A 69 -2.58 3.92 10.79
C TYR A 69 -2.63 3.21 12.15
N ASN A 70 -2.86 1.89 12.17
CA ASN A 70 -2.88 1.12 13.42
C ASN A 70 -1.55 1.21 14.18
N ARG A 71 -0.43 1.19 13.46
CA ARG A 71 0.90 1.33 14.05
C ARG A 71 1.12 2.75 14.59
N LEU A 72 0.91 3.78 13.77
CA LEU A 72 1.07 5.18 14.19
C LEU A 72 0.17 5.53 15.38
N ASN A 73 -1.07 5.06 15.35
CA ASN A 73 -2.02 5.25 16.44
C ASN A 73 -1.61 4.46 17.70
N SER A 74 -0.98 3.29 17.55
CA SER A 74 -0.42 2.52 18.66
C SER A 74 0.84 3.16 19.24
N GLU A 75 1.71 3.74 18.41
CA GLU A 75 2.92 4.46 18.84
C GLU A 75 2.56 5.75 19.59
N GLY A 76 1.51 6.45 19.17
CA GLY A 76 0.97 7.61 19.89
C GLY A 76 0.24 7.26 21.20
N ALA A 77 -0.29 6.03 21.32
CA ALA A 77 -1.07 5.59 22.48
C ALA A 77 -0.29 4.76 23.52
N LYS A 78 0.89 4.24 23.19
CA LYS A 78 1.65 3.31 24.05
C LYS A 78 3.04 3.84 24.41
N ALA A 79 3.11 4.58 25.51
CA ALA A 79 4.27 4.53 26.42
C ALA A 79 4.33 3.21 27.21
N ASP A 80 3.29 2.36 27.14
CA ASP A 80 3.21 1.06 27.81
C ASP A 80 2.65 0.01 26.85
N SER A 81 3.49 -0.95 26.47
CA SER A 81 3.15 -2.37 26.25
C SER A 81 4.32 -3.05 25.54
N GLU A 82 4.96 -3.91 26.30
CA GLU A 82 5.85 -4.99 25.90
C GLU A 82 5.35 -5.71 24.64
N GLU A 83 6.22 -5.86 23.64
CA GLU A 83 6.67 -7.14 23.07
C GLU A 83 7.43 -6.82 21.76
N GLY A 84 8.74 -7.00 21.78
CA GLY A 84 9.69 -6.59 20.74
C GLY A 84 9.59 -7.41 19.46
N ARG A 85 8.55 -7.19 18.65
CA ARG A 85 8.56 -7.55 17.23
C ARG A 85 8.89 -6.32 16.40
N SER A 86 10.14 -6.23 15.98
CA SER A 86 10.59 -5.27 14.98
C SER A 86 9.92 -5.58 13.64
N PHE A 87 8.73 -5.05 13.40
CA PHE A 87 8.10 -5.12 12.08
C PHE A 87 8.89 -4.23 11.11
N SER A 88 9.50 -4.85 10.10
CA SER A 88 10.16 -4.15 9.01
C SER A 88 9.10 -3.65 8.03
N TRP A 89 9.38 -2.54 7.35
CA TRP A 89 8.48 -1.99 6.33
C TRP A 89 8.18 -2.97 5.20
N GLU A 90 9.15 -3.82 4.87
CA GLU A 90 8.99 -4.88 3.87
C GLU A 90 7.79 -5.78 4.21
N ASP A 91 7.55 -6.06 5.49
CA ASP A 91 6.49 -6.95 5.96
C ASP A 91 5.08 -6.51 5.52
N TYR A 92 4.83 -5.19 5.34
CA TYR A 92 3.52 -4.69 4.90
C TYR A 92 3.25 -4.86 3.41
N LEU A 93 4.30 -4.99 2.59
CA LEU A 93 4.19 -5.13 1.14
C LEU A 93 4.50 -6.56 0.67
N THR A 94 5.13 -7.39 1.51
CA THR A 94 5.52 -8.77 1.19
C THR A 94 4.35 -9.61 0.65
N GLU A 95 3.15 -9.49 1.25
CA GLU A 95 1.97 -10.25 0.78
C GLU A 95 1.50 -9.83 -0.63
N TYR A 96 1.82 -8.60 -1.03
CA TYR A 96 1.41 -8.02 -2.30
C TYR A 96 2.55 -8.03 -3.35
N ASP A 97 3.76 -8.44 -3.00
CA ASP A 97 4.96 -8.43 -3.85
C ASP A 97 4.69 -9.07 -5.23
N SER A 98 4.06 -10.24 -5.25
CA SER A 98 3.72 -10.95 -6.50
C SER A 98 2.79 -10.14 -7.42
N ILE A 99 1.82 -9.43 -6.84
CA ILE A 99 0.87 -8.58 -7.56
C ILE A 99 1.57 -7.33 -8.07
N LEU A 100 2.36 -6.66 -7.22
CA LEU A 100 3.12 -5.46 -7.55
C LEU A 100 4.11 -5.74 -8.70
N ARG A 101 4.85 -6.85 -8.63
CA ARG A 101 5.73 -7.30 -9.72
C ARG A 101 4.97 -7.53 -11.01
N ASN A 102 3.86 -8.28 -10.96
CA ASN A 102 3.04 -8.54 -12.15
C ASN A 102 2.54 -7.24 -12.80
N VAL A 103 2.25 -6.23 -11.98
CA VAL A 103 1.83 -4.92 -12.47
C VAL A 103 2.98 -4.16 -13.11
N ALA A 104 4.12 -4.10 -12.46
CA ALA A 104 5.27 -3.31 -12.86
C ALA A 104 5.96 -3.84 -14.14
N TYR A 105 6.05 -5.17 -14.32
CA TYR A 105 6.61 -5.76 -15.54
C TYR A 105 5.70 -5.58 -16.78
N GLY A 106 4.47 -5.09 -16.58
CA GLY A 106 3.42 -5.05 -17.58
C GLY A 106 2.97 -6.47 -17.98
N LYS A 107 1.82 -6.59 -18.64
CA LYS A 107 1.53 -7.78 -19.45
C LYS A 107 2.49 -7.80 -20.64
N ARG A 108 3.79 -8.05 -20.44
CA ARG A 108 4.59 -8.67 -21.48
C ARG A 108 3.96 -10.04 -21.65
N CYS A 109 2.98 -10.13 -22.54
CA CYS A 109 2.68 -11.36 -23.23
C CYS A 109 4.01 -11.79 -23.83
N ARG A 110 4.79 -12.57 -23.06
CA ARG A 110 5.90 -13.36 -23.60
C ARG A 110 5.23 -14.12 -24.72
N GLY A 111 5.44 -13.68 -25.97
CA GLY A 111 5.06 -14.45 -27.13
C GLY A 111 5.58 -15.85 -26.84
N LYS A 112 4.68 -16.82 -26.71
CA LYS A 112 5.07 -18.20 -26.52
C LYS A 112 5.94 -18.51 -27.74
N GLY A 113 7.25 -18.50 -27.57
CA GLY A 113 8.19 -18.87 -28.61
C GLY A 113 7.84 -20.30 -28.98
N VAL A 114 7.15 -20.48 -30.10
CA VAL A 114 6.92 -21.79 -30.67
C VAL A 114 8.30 -22.22 -31.18
N ALA A 115 9.02 -23.00 -30.38
CA ALA A 115 10.21 -23.69 -30.83
C ALA A 115 9.77 -24.70 -31.90
N ARG A 116 9.96 -24.37 -33.18
CA ARG A 116 9.90 -25.34 -34.27
C ARG A 116 11.27 -25.98 -34.38
N PHE A 117 11.33 -27.26 -34.03
CA PHE A 117 12.47 -28.10 -34.36
C PHE A 117 12.37 -28.43 -35.86
N ILE A 118 13.46 -28.18 -36.60
CA ILE A 118 13.69 -28.62 -37.98
C ILE A 118 14.36 -29.99 -37.93
#